data_AF-A0A5N1ICZ1-F1
#
_entry.id   AF-A0A5N1ICZ1-F1
#
_cell.length_a   1.000
_cell.length_b   1.000
_cell.length_c   1.000
_cell.angle_alpha   90.00
_cell.angle_beta   90.00
_cell.angle_gamma   90.00
#
_symmetry.space_group_name_H-M   'P 1'
#
loop_
_entity.id
_entity.type
_entity.pdbx_description
1 polymer ?
#
loop_
_entity_poly.entity_id
_entity_poly.type
_entity_poly.pdbx_seq_one_letter_code
_entity_poly.pdbx_strand_id
1 'polypeptide(L)'
;MVSKRRKHRFPTAYTVIIIVLLLVEILTNFIPSGNYATLAYNSDSNNFVITEPNGSTKKESATQKTLDNYKVNIEISKFKDGTIYKPVAIPNSYERIKSKKPNLLQAVINFFTAQVKGIGDSIDIITFVLILGGCIGIVNTNGAINSGIAALSKKIKGKQALLIIVVMALISIGGTTYGLAEETMAMYPILIPVFLMAGYDTMTVIGTIFLADSIGTMISTINPFSTIIASNAAGVNFSHALPLRIIMWAICTIIGMIYVVVYAEKVRKHPEASYVYDQYESDRKKFLTDSSFKETKFTWQQKLTLSIFAIAFIIMIWGVQSQGWYFTEISVIFLAAGYLMALFSGMDEHKVVGAFVNGAGDLLGVALTIGIARGVSIIMENSHTSDTIMNFFSKQISGLPPLIFIWLLFLVYIVLGFFIQSSSGLAVLSMPIMAPLANVVGIDRSSVIDAYNLGQGFISLIAPTGLILMGLMMVGIDFNKWFKWCWKLLVIEFILCLVFLGLGLLVY
;
A
#
# COMPACT_ATOMS: atom_id res chain seq x y z
N MET A 1 -14.27 -17.96 -43.01
CA MET A 1 -13.77 -18.11 -41.62
C MET A 1 -12.69 -17.08 -41.38
N VAL A 2 -13.02 -15.95 -40.74
CA VAL A 2 -12.04 -14.93 -40.38
C VAL A 2 -11.24 -15.47 -39.19
N SER A 3 -9.96 -15.76 -39.42
CA SER A 3 -9.00 -16.10 -38.38
C SER A 3 -8.99 -15.00 -37.32
N LYS A 4 -9.64 -15.26 -36.17
CA LYS A 4 -9.45 -14.49 -34.93
C LYS A 4 -7.99 -14.69 -34.53
N ARG A 5 -7.09 -13.83 -35.04
CA ARG A 5 -5.78 -13.62 -34.41
C ARG A 5 -6.07 -13.41 -32.93
N ARG A 6 -5.60 -14.31 -32.07
CA ARG A 6 -5.67 -14.15 -30.61
C ARG A 6 -4.99 -12.82 -30.31
N LYS A 7 -5.77 -11.75 -30.08
CA LYS A 7 -5.24 -10.48 -29.57
C LYS A 7 -4.49 -10.85 -28.30
N HIS A 8 -3.19 -10.61 -28.28
CA HIS A 8 -2.35 -10.84 -27.11
C HIS A 8 -2.95 -10.01 -25.97
N ARG A 9 -3.71 -10.65 -25.08
CA ARG A 9 -4.19 -10.02 -23.85
C ARG A 9 -3.06 -10.00 -22.85
N PHE A 10 -2.97 -8.94 -22.07
CA PHE A 10 -2.01 -8.90 -20.97
C PHE A 10 -2.41 -9.97 -19.93
N PRO A 11 -1.46 -10.62 -19.24
CA PRO A 11 -1.80 -11.59 -18.20
C PRO A 11 -2.63 -10.97 -17.06
N THR A 12 -3.45 -11.78 -16.39
CA THR A 12 -4.24 -11.30 -15.24
C THR A 12 -3.34 -10.98 -14.05
N ALA A 13 -3.87 -10.24 -13.07
CA ALA A 13 -3.15 -9.91 -11.84
C ALA A 13 -2.50 -11.13 -11.18
N TYR A 14 -3.30 -12.20 -10.99
CA TYR A 14 -2.84 -13.49 -10.48
C TYR A 14 -1.68 -14.07 -11.29
N THR A 15 -1.81 -14.10 -12.63
CA THR A 15 -0.76 -14.65 -13.49
C THR A 15 0.53 -13.83 -13.39
N VAL A 16 0.44 -12.50 -13.31
CA VAL A 16 1.62 -11.65 -13.16
C VAL A 16 2.30 -11.90 -11.82
N ILE A 17 1.56 -11.97 -10.71
CA ILE A 17 2.13 -12.26 -9.39
C ILE A 17 2.80 -13.64 -9.37
N ILE A 18 2.16 -14.65 -9.97
CA ILE A 18 2.76 -15.99 -10.12
C ILE A 18 4.08 -15.95 -10.90
N ILE A 19 4.15 -15.17 -11.99
CA ILE A 19 5.38 -14.99 -12.76
C ILE A 19 6.46 -14.32 -11.89
N VAL A 20 6.12 -13.27 -11.14
CA VAL A 20 7.07 -12.61 -10.23
C VAL A 20 7.55 -13.58 -9.15
N LEU A 21 6.65 -14.37 -8.57
CA LEU A 21 6.96 -15.34 -7.53
C LEU A 21 7.91 -16.44 -8.05
N LEU A 22 7.69 -16.92 -9.29
CA LEU A 22 8.63 -17.82 -9.97
C LEU A 22 9.99 -17.18 -10.22
N LEU A 23 10.01 -15.92 -10.70
CA LEU A 23 11.27 -15.20 -10.93
C LEU A 23 12.05 -15.02 -9.64
N VAL A 24 11.38 -14.68 -8.55
CA VAL A 24 12.01 -14.54 -7.23
C VAL A 24 12.56 -15.88 -6.75
N GLU A 25 11.80 -16.98 -6.83
CA GLU A 25 12.30 -18.32 -6.50
C GLU A 25 13.54 -18.71 -7.32
N ILE A 26 13.61 -18.32 -8.60
CA ILE A 26 14.80 -18.55 -9.43
C ILE A 26 15.97 -17.68 -8.96
N LEU A 27 15.73 -16.39 -8.73
CA LEU A 27 16.77 -15.43 -8.33
C LEU A 27 17.37 -15.77 -6.96
N THR A 28 16.55 -16.23 -6.01
CA THR A 28 17.01 -16.61 -4.67
C THR A 28 17.94 -17.83 -4.70
N ASN A 29 17.89 -18.65 -5.75
CA ASN A 29 18.86 -19.72 -5.95
C ASN A 29 20.24 -19.22 -6.40
N PHE A 30 20.35 -18.02 -6.98
CA PHE A 30 21.64 -17.45 -7.38
C PHE A 30 22.26 -16.56 -6.30
N ILE A 31 21.42 -15.86 -5.53
CA ILE A 31 21.86 -14.98 -4.46
C ILE A 31 22.30 -15.83 -3.25
N PRO A 32 23.50 -15.61 -2.68
CA PRO A 32 23.90 -16.30 -1.46
C PRO A 32 22.95 -16.02 -0.31
N SER A 33 22.73 -17.01 0.55
CA SER A 33 21.98 -16.82 1.80
C SER A 33 22.87 -16.14 2.86
N GLY A 34 22.28 -15.24 3.62
CA GLY A 34 22.91 -14.57 4.74
C GLY A 34 21.89 -13.89 5.63
N ASN A 35 22.22 -13.73 6.91
CA ASN A 35 21.34 -13.13 7.90
C ASN A 35 22.11 -12.08 8.70
N TYR A 36 21.42 -11.01 9.06
CA TYR A 36 21.76 -10.23 10.25
C TYR A 36 21.24 -10.95 11.49
N ALA A 37 21.93 -10.80 12.62
CA ALA A 37 21.33 -11.10 13.91
C ALA A 37 20.12 -10.16 14.10
N THR A 38 19.04 -10.66 14.69
CA THR A 38 17.84 -9.85 14.95
C THR A 38 17.53 -9.80 16.43
N LEU A 39 16.89 -8.72 16.85
CA LEU A 39 16.49 -8.45 18.22
C LEU A 39 14.98 -8.21 18.25
N ALA A 40 14.25 -9.00 19.03
CA ALA A 40 12.81 -8.89 19.22
C ALA A 40 12.46 -8.74 20.70
N TYR A 41 11.53 -7.86 21.02
CA TYR A 41 11.05 -7.68 22.39
C TYR A 41 9.96 -8.70 22.72
N ASN A 42 10.11 -9.38 23.85
CA ASN A 42 9.08 -10.27 24.38
C ASN A 42 8.46 -9.61 25.62
N SER A 43 7.19 -9.21 25.50
CA SER A 43 6.43 -8.52 26.56
C SER A 43 6.23 -9.40 27.80
N ASP A 44 5.99 -10.69 27.61
CA ASP A 44 5.62 -11.61 28.70
C ASP A 44 6.78 -11.83 29.69
N SER A 45 8.01 -11.86 29.17
CA SER A 45 9.22 -12.09 29.96
C SER A 45 10.08 -10.85 30.15
N ASN A 46 9.69 -9.70 29.59
CA ASN A 46 10.43 -8.43 29.62
C ASN A 46 11.92 -8.60 29.24
N ASN A 47 12.18 -9.37 28.19
CA ASN A 47 13.51 -9.66 27.66
C ASN A 47 13.56 -9.41 26.16
N PHE A 48 14.76 -9.10 25.66
CA PHE A 48 15.07 -9.20 24.25
C PHE A 48 15.44 -10.63 23.90
N VAL A 49 14.81 -11.16 22.85
CA VAL A 49 15.19 -12.41 22.20
C VAL A 49 16.07 -12.03 21.02
N ILE A 50 17.35 -12.39 21.12
CA ILE A 50 18.34 -12.18 20.07
C ILE A 50 18.42 -13.47 19.28
N THR A 51 18.20 -13.40 17.98
CA THR A 51 18.34 -14.53 17.06
C THR A 51 19.59 -14.31 16.24
N GLU A 52 20.60 -15.14 16.46
CA GLU A 52 21.87 -15.10 15.73
C GLU A 52 21.68 -15.58 14.28
N PRO A 53 22.60 -15.26 13.35
CA PRO A 53 22.49 -15.65 11.94
C PRO A 53 22.34 -17.17 11.73
N ASN A 54 22.91 -17.97 12.64
CA ASN A 54 22.82 -19.43 12.64
C ASN A 54 21.47 -19.99 13.16
N GLY A 55 20.55 -19.13 13.58
CA GLY A 55 19.23 -19.48 14.13
C GLY A 55 19.21 -19.76 15.64
N SER A 56 20.37 -19.72 16.33
CA SER A 56 20.40 -19.84 17.78
C SER A 56 19.83 -18.60 18.45
N THR A 57 19.06 -18.80 19.52
CA THR A 57 18.42 -17.69 20.25
C THR A 57 19.04 -17.52 21.63
N LYS A 58 19.31 -16.27 22.01
CA LYS A 58 19.75 -15.88 23.35
C LYS A 58 18.75 -14.88 23.93
N LYS A 59 18.48 -14.99 25.24
CA LYS A 59 17.69 -14.00 25.98
C LYS A 59 18.62 -13.03 26.68
N GLU A 60 18.34 -11.74 26.56
CA GLU A 60 18.99 -10.70 27.32
C GLU A 60 17.96 -9.76 27.93
N SER A 61 18.31 -9.12 29.05
CA SER A 61 17.40 -8.20 29.74
C SER A 61 16.97 -7.06 28.82
N ALA A 62 15.68 -6.74 28.80
CA ALA A 62 15.19 -5.60 28.03
C ALA A 62 15.57 -4.29 28.72
N THR A 63 16.77 -3.78 28.40
CA THR A 63 17.30 -2.51 28.92
C THR A 63 17.89 -1.67 27.79
N GLN A 64 17.93 -0.34 27.95
CA GLN A 64 18.59 0.55 26.98
C GLN A 64 20.07 0.18 26.81
N LYS A 65 20.74 -0.20 27.91
CA LYS A 65 22.13 -0.67 27.89
C LYS A 65 22.33 -1.87 26.96
N THR A 66 21.38 -2.80 26.92
CA THR A 66 21.40 -3.93 25.98
C THR A 66 21.37 -3.44 24.54
N LEU A 67 20.46 -2.52 24.21
CA LEU A 67 20.34 -1.93 22.86
C LEU A 67 21.63 -1.20 22.46
N ASP A 68 22.18 -0.41 23.37
CA ASP A 68 23.43 0.35 23.16
C ASP A 68 24.62 -0.60 22.91
N ASN A 69 24.71 -1.72 23.64
CA ASN A 69 25.74 -2.74 23.42
C ASN A 69 25.70 -3.33 22.00
N TYR A 70 24.49 -3.55 21.48
CA TYR A 70 24.27 -4.04 20.11
C TYR A 70 24.27 -2.91 19.07
N LYS A 71 24.54 -1.66 19.46
CA LYS A 71 24.50 -0.46 18.60
C LYS A 71 23.15 -0.26 17.91
N VAL A 72 22.07 -0.76 18.52
CA VAL A 72 20.70 -0.55 18.07
C VAL A 72 20.25 0.79 18.63
N ASN A 73 20.31 1.83 17.81
CA ASN A 73 19.95 3.20 18.19
C ASN A 73 18.43 3.40 18.21
N ILE A 74 17.73 2.67 19.07
CA ILE A 74 16.28 2.76 19.27
C ILE A 74 16.03 2.91 20.77
N GLU A 75 15.10 3.77 21.15
CA GLU A 75 14.70 3.90 22.55
C GLU A 75 13.91 2.68 23.00
N ILE A 76 14.22 2.14 24.19
CA ILE A 76 13.51 0.99 24.76
C ILE A 76 12.00 1.22 24.93
N SER A 77 11.59 2.46 25.17
CA SER A 77 10.18 2.85 25.26
C SER A 77 9.38 2.39 24.04
N LYS A 78 9.98 2.49 22.84
CA LYS A 78 9.37 2.13 21.55
C LYS A 78 9.11 0.64 21.37
N PHE A 79 9.84 -0.20 22.09
CA PHE A 79 9.56 -1.64 22.13
C PHE A 79 8.44 -1.94 23.12
N LYS A 80 8.43 -1.23 24.27
CA LYS A 80 7.47 -1.44 25.34
C LYS A 80 6.07 -0.91 25.04
N ASP A 81 5.97 0.18 24.28
CA ASP A 81 4.69 0.78 23.84
C ASP A 81 4.09 0.10 22.59
N GLY A 82 4.77 -0.92 22.05
CA GLY A 82 4.32 -1.68 20.87
C GLY A 82 4.60 -1.01 19.52
N THR A 83 5.25 0.15 19.49
CA THR A 83 5.58 0.83 18.23
C THR A 83 6.53 0.00 17.37
N ILE A 84 7.52 -0.63 18.00
CA ILE A 84 8.41 -1.63 17.38
C ILE A 84 7.98 -3.02 17.83
N TYR A 85 7.13 -3.65 17.03
CA TYR A 85 6.63 -5.00 17.26
C TYR A 85 7.32 -6.06 16.40
N LYS A 86 8.05 -5.65 15.35
CA LYS A 86 8.78 -6.56 14.46
C LYS A 86 10.24 -6.76 14.93
N PRO A 87 10.85 -7.92 14.63
CA PRO A 87 12.29 -8.11 14.86
C PRO A 87 13.13 -7.06 14.14
N VAL A 88 14.09 -6.47 14.85
CA VAL A 88 14.97 -5.41 14.36
C VAL A 88 16.34 -6.01 14.03
N ALA A 89 16.92 -5.65 12.88
CA ALA A 89 18.27 -6.09 12.52
C ALA A 89 19.34 -5.43 13.42
N ILE A 90 20.32 -6.22 13.88
CA ILE A 90 21.47 -5.74 14.64
C ILE A 90 22.55 -5.27 13.65
N PRO A 91 23.01 -4.01 13.72
CA PRO A 91 24.03 -3.49 12.80
C PRO A 91 25.35 -4.27 12.86
N ASN A 92 26.03 -4.42 11.71
CA ASN A 92 27.32 -5.11 11.58
C ASN A 92 27.36 -6.58 12.01
N SER A 93 26.20 -7.24 12.14
CA SER A 93 26.08 -8.66 12.53
C SER A 93 25.90 -9.62 11.34
N TYR A 94 26.02 -9.14 10.10
CA TYR A 94 25.76 -9.94 8.92
C TYR A 94 26.74 -11.11 8.79
N GLU A 95 26.20 -12.31 8.66
CA GLU A 95 26.96 -13.50 8.33
C GLU A 95 26.35 -14.25 7.16
N ARG A 96 27.21 -14.82 6.30
CA ARG A 96 26.76 -15.77 5.28
C ARG A 96 26.44 -17.08 5.97
N ILE A 97 25.26 -17.61 5.69
CA ILE A 97 24.83 -18.89 6.22
C ILE A 97 24.99 -19.97 5.15
N LYS A 98 25.42 -21.16 5.56
CA LYS A 98 25.37 -22.35 4.70
C LYS A 98 23.94 -22.87 4.66
N SER A 99 23.09 -22.16 3.91
CA SER A 99 21.75 -22.66 3.60
C SER A 99 21.85 -23.74 2.52
N LYS A 100 21.21 -24.88 2.74
CA LYS A 100 21.10 -25.92 1.71
C LYS A 100 20.13 -25.41 0.65
N LYS A 101 20.67 -25.02 -0.52
CA LYS A 101 19.82 -24.57 -1.63
C LYS A 101 18.77 -25.64 -1.94
N PRO A 102 17.50 -25.25 -2.15
CA PRO A 102 16.45 -26.21 -2.41
C PRO A 102 16.76 -26.96 -3.71
N ASN A 103 16.67 -28.29 -3.67
CA ASN A 103 16.61 -29.08 -4.90
C ASN A 103 15.32 -28.72 -5.66
N LEU A 104 15.22 -29.03 -6.95
CA LEU A 104 14.05 -28.66 -7.78
C LEU A 104 12.71 -29.01 -7.13
N LEU A 105 12.58 -30.20 -6.54
CA LEU A 105 11.36 -30.62 -5.84
C LEU A 105 11.06 -29.76 -4.61
N GLN A 106 12.08 -29.39 -3.84
CA GLN A 106 11.91 -28.49 -2.69
C GLN A 106 11.55 -27.08 -3.13
N ALA A 107 12.11 -26.58 -4.23
CA ALA A 107 11.77 -25.26 -4.79
C ALA A 107 10.30 -25.22 -5.25
N VAL A 108 9.81 -26.30 -5.87
CA VAL A 108 8.40 -26.44 -6.23
C VAL A 108 7.50 -26.49 -5.00
N ILE A 109 7.89 -27.23 -3.95
CA ILE A 109 7.14 -27.25 -2.69
C ILE A 109 7.12 -25.86 -2.05
N ASN A 110 8.29 -25.21 -1.94
CA ASN A 110 8.41 -23.85 -1.38
C ASN A 110 7.53 -22.85 -2.14
N PHE A 111 7.53 -22.92 -3.46
CA PHE A 111 6.71 -22.08 -4.33
C PHE A 111 5.21 -22.18 -3.98
N PHE A 112 4.67 -23.39 -3.81
CA PHE A 112 3.26 -23.58 -3.44
C PHE A 112 3.00 -23.26 -1.96
N THR A 113 3.86 -23.70 -1.06
CA THR A 113 3.74 -23.47 0.38
C THR A 113 3.78 -21.99 0.72
N ALA A 114 4.63 -21.20 0.05
CA ALA A 114 4.75 -19.76 0.29
C ALA A 114 3.45 -19.02 -0.02
N GLN A 115 2.69 -19.44 -1.05
CA GLN A 115 1.40 -18.82 -1.40
C GLN A 115 0.33 -19.13 -0.35
N VAL A 116 0.23 -20.38 0.10
CA VAL A 116 -0.72 -20.78 1.14
C VAL A 116 -0.39 -20.10 2.47
N LYS A 117 0.89 -20.10 2.84
CA LYS A 117 1.37 -19.37 4.03
C LYS A 117 1.11 -17.88 3.90
N GLY A 118 1.30 -17.29 2.71
CA GLY A 118 1.03 -15.89 2.46
C GLY A 118 -0.43 -15.50 2.72
N ILE A 119 -1.39 -16.36 2.39
CA ILE A 119 -2.80 -16.19 2.74
C ILE A 119 -2.98 -16.23 4.27
N GLY A 120 -2.38 -17.21 4.95
CA GLY A 120 -2.44 -17.33 6.41
C GLY A 120 -1.82 -16.12 7.14
N ASP A 121 -0.63 -15.69 6.70
CA ASP A 121 0.10 -14.55 7.26
C ASP A 121 -0.58 -13.20 6.95
N SER A 122 -1.54 -13.16 6.02
CA SER A 122 -2.31 -11.96 5.65
C SER A 122 -3.77 -12.03 6.11
N ILE A 123 -4.11 -12.95 7.02
CA ILE A 123 -5.50 -13.21 7.40
C ILE A 123 -6.21 -11.99 7.99
N ASP A 124 -5.50 -11.15 8.74
CA ASP A 124 -6.07 -9.94 9.34
C ASP A 124 -6.48 -8.93 8.27
N ILE A 125 -5.63 -8.75 7.25
CA ILE A 125 -5.88 -7.86 6.09
C ILE A 125 -7.05 -8.41 5.27
N ILE A 126 -7.04 -9.73 4.99
CA ILE A 126 -8.10 -10.41 4.23
C ILE A 126 -9.45 -10.26 4.96
N THR A 127 -9.47 -10.51 6.27
CA THR A 127 -10.66 -10.41 7.11
C THR A 127 -11.21 -8.99 7.09
N PHE A 128 -10.33 -8.00 7.24
CA PHE A 128 -10.69 -6.59 7.14
C PHE A 128 -11.34 -6.25 5.79
N VAL A 129 -10.68 -6.60 4.68
CA VAL A 129 -11.17 -6.32 3.32
C VAL A 129 -12.53 -6.98 3.08
N LEU A 130 -12.73 -8.22 3.52
CA LEU A 130 -14.01 -8.93 3.37
C LEU A 130 -15.12 -8.29 4.19
N ILE A 131 -14.86 -7.90 5.45
CA ILE A 131 -15.85 -7.22 6.30
C ILE A 131 -16.22 -5.86 5.70
N LEU A 132 -15.22 -5.09 5.25
CA LEU A 132 -15.43 -3.82 4.59
C LEU A 132 -16.27 -3.99 3.31
N GLY A 133 -15.98 -5.00 2.49
CA GLY A 133 -16.79 -5.37 1.33
C GLY A 133 -18.24 -5.70 1.70
N GLY A 134 -18.45 -6.43 2.80
CA GLY A 134 -19.79 -6.73 3.29
C GLY A 134 -20.54 -5.48 3.72
N CYS A 135 -19.90 -4.56 4.43
CA CYS A 135 -20.47 -3.26 4.75
C CYS A 135 -20.91 -2.49 3.49
N ILE A 136 -20.06 -2.44 2.46
CA ILE A 136 -20.38 -1.80 1.17
C ILE A 136 -21.58 -2.48 0.52
N GLY A 137 -21.65 -3.82 0.57
CA GLY A 137 -22.79 -4.59 0.07
C GLY A 137 -24.11 -4.15 0.70
N ILE A 138 -24.14 -3.92 2.01
CA ILE A 138 -25.30 -3.36 2.72
C ILE A 138 -25.62 -1.94 2.24
N VAL A 139 -24.62 -1.04 2.16
CA VAL A 139 -24.84 0.36 1.72
C VAL A 139 -25.35 0.41 0.26
N ASN A 140 -24.82 -0.45 -0.60
CA ASN A 140 -25.23 -0.58 -2.00
C ASN A 140 -26.67 -1.08 -2.12
N THR A 141 -27.00 -2.16 -1.41
CA THR A 141 -28.32 -2.82 -1.50
C THR A 141 -29.43 -1.96 -0.88
N ASN A 142 -29.12 -1.14 0.14
CA ASN A 142 -30.05 -0.12 0.67
C ASN A 142 -30.30 1.04 -0.34
N GLY A 143 -29.57 1.08 -1.46
CA GLY A 143 -29.72 2.10 -2.50
C GLY A 143 -29.16 3.47 -2.09
N ALA A 144 -28.42 3.55 -0.98
CA ALA A 144 -27.83 4.80 -0.52
C ALA A 144 -26.76 5.31 -1.50
N ILE A 145 -26.00 4.39 -2.12
CA ILE A 145 -25.05 4.70 -3.19
C ILE A 145 -25.78 5.32 -4.40
N ASN A 146 -26.89 4.72 -4.86
CA ASN A 146 -27.66 5.23 -6.00
C ASN A 146 -28.22 6.64 -5.73
N SER A 147 -28.83 6.85 -4.56
CA SER A 147 -29.29 8.18 -4.13
C SER A 147 -28.13 9.19 -4.05
N GLY A 148 -26.95 8.75 -3.62
CA GLY A 148 -25.73 9.55 -3.57
C GLY A 148 -25.23 9.96 -4.95
N ILE A 149 -25.17 9.01 -5.88
CA ILE A 149 -24.81 9.21 -7.28
C ILE A 149 -25.75 10.25 -7.93
N ALA A 150 -27.07 10.10 -7.76
CA ALA A 150 -28.05 11.04 -8.31
C ALA A 150 -27.89 12.47 -7.73
N ALA A 151 -27.77 12.58 -6.40
CA ALA A 151 -27.58 13.87 -5.73
C ALA A 151 -26.26 14.56 -6.13
N LEU A 152 -25.20 13.76 -6.25
CA LEU A 152 -23.86 14.24 -6.58
C LEU A 152 -23.79 14.67 -8.06
N SER A 153 -24.39 13.91 -8.97
CA SER A 153 -24.48 14.27 -10.40
C SER A 153 -25.15 15.61 -10.62
N LYS A 154 -26.21 15.94 -9.86
CA LYS A 154 -26.86 17.26 -9.93
C LYS A 154 -25.95 18.40 -9.45
N LYS A 155 -25.18 18.18 -8.39
CA LYS A 155 -24.24 19.18 -7.85
C LYS A 155 -22.96 19.34 -8.68
N ILE A 156 -22.57 18.31 -9.42
CA ILE A 156 -21.33 18.26 -10.21
C ILE A 156 -21.49 18.84 -11.62
N LYS A 157 -22.72 19.04 -12.14
CA LYS A 157 -22.90 19.66 -13.47
C LYS A 157 -22.13 20.98 -13.57
N GLY A 158 -21.16 21.04 -14.49
CA GLY A 158 -20.28 22.19 -14.71
C GLY A 158 -19.05 22.28 -13.79
N LYS A 159 -18.90 21.35 -12.85
CA LYS A 159 -17.79 21.25 -11.88
C LYS A 159 -17.17 19.85 -11.86
N GLN A 160 -17.14 19.15 -12.99
CA GLN A 160 -16.65 17.77 -13.09
C GLN A 160 -15.19 17.62 -12.62
N ALA A 161 -14.32 18.59 -12.92
CA ALA A 161 -12.93 18.56 -12.47
C ALA A 161 -12.80 18.64 -10.94
N LEU A 162 -13.73 19.31 -10.27
CA LEU A 162 -13.74 19.44 -8.81
C LEU A 162 -13.93 18.07 -8.12
N LEU A 163 -14.65 17.14 -8.76
CA LEU A 163 -14.79 15.77 -8.27
C LEU A 163 -13.42 15.10 -8.13
N ILE A 164 -12.61 15.17 -9.19
CA ILE A 164 -11.26 14.59 -9.21
C ILE A 164 -10.43 15.22 -8.11
N ILE A 165 -10.39 16.57 -8.06
CA ILE A 165 -9.57 17.31 -7.11
C ILE A 165 -9.93 16.96 -5.66
N VAL A 166 -11.22 16.97 -5.30
CA VAL A 166 -11.65 16.69 -3.93
C VAL A 166 -11.36 15.24 -3.54
N VAL A 167 -11.66 14.28 -4.43
CA VAL A 167 -11.43 12.86 -4.15
C VAL A 167 -9.93 12.58 -4.01
N MET A 168 -9.11 13.07 -4.95
CA MET A 168 -7.66 12.91 -4.87
C MET A 168 -7.08 13.56 -3.62
N ALA A 169 -7.56 14.74 -3.22
CA ALA A 169 -7.08 15.42 -2.02
C ALA A 169 -7.36 14.59 -0.77
N LEU A 170 -8.60 14.11 -0.60
CA LEU A 170 -9.01 13.31 0.55
C LEU A 170 -8.25 11.98 0.61
N ILE A 171 -8.10 11.30 -0.52
CA ILE A 171 -7.40 10.02 -0.59
C ILE A 171 -5.91 10.22 -0.32
N SER A 172 -5.29 11.24 -0.90
CA SER A 172 -3.88 11.55 -0.67
C SER A 172 -3.60 11.95 0.77
N ILE A 173 -4.50 12.71 1.41
CA ILE A 173 -4.45 12.99 2.85
C ILE A 173 -4.49 11.67 3.64
N GLY A 174 -5.39 10.75 3.31
CA GLY A 174 -5.47 9.44 3.96
C GLY A 174 -4.19 8.63 3.80
N GLY A 175 -3.63 8.58 2.59
CA GLY A 175 -2.38 7.89 2.28
C GLY A 175 -1.18 8.43 3.08
N THR A 176 -1.03 9.75 3.15
CA THR A 176 0.10 10.39 3.86
C THR A 176 -0.02 10.35 5.39
N THR A 177 -1.26 10.28 5.91
CA THR A 177 -1.50 10.37 7.36
C THR A 177 -1.60 9.01 8.02
N TYR A 178 -2.49 8.11 7.59
CA TYR A 178 -2.70 6.81 8.23
C TYR A 178 -2.47 5.61 7.30
N GLY A 179 -2.21 5.85 6.02
CA GLY A 179 -1.94 4.80 5.04
C GLY A 179 -3.21 4.11 4.55
N LEU A 180 -4.08 4.86 3.85
CA LEU A 180 -5.38 4.44 3.28
C LEU A 180 -5.30 3.35 2.17
N ALA A 181 -4.18 2.63 2.05
CA ALA A 181 -3.83 1.88 0.85
C ALA A 181 -4.85 0.77 0.54
N GLU A 182 -5.05 -0.18 1.47
CA GLU A 182 -5.97 -1.30 1.32
C GLU A 182 -7.44 -0.86 1.30
N GLU A 183 -7.78 0.18 2.06
CA GLU A 183 -9.13 0.73 2.18
C GLU A 183 -9.62 1.37 0.88
N THR A 184 -8.71 1.86 0.03
CA THR A 184 -9.11 2.43 -1.26
C THR A 184 -9.87 1.45 -2.15
N MET A 185 -9.68 0.14 -1.98
CA MET A 185 -10.40 -0.90 -2.74
C MET A 185 -11.91 -0.80 -2.55
N ALA A 186 -12.35 -0.41 -1.36
CA ALA A 186 -13.76 -0.17 -1.05
C ALA A 186 -14.36 1.04 -1.78
N MET A 187 -13.53 1.98 -2.22
CA MET A 187 -14.00 3.20 -2.87
C MET A 187 -14.33 2.97 -4.34
N TYR A 188 -13.80 1.92 -4.98
CA TYR A 188 -14.05 1.65 -6.40
C TYR A 188 -15.53 1.40 -6.72
N PRO A 189 -16.24 0.45 -6.06
CA PRO A 189 -17.66 0.21 -6.37
C PRO A 189 -18.54 1.45 -6.19
N ILE A 190 -18.15 2.35 -5.28
CA ILE A 190 -18.86 3.60 -4.99
C ILE A 190 -18.55 4.67 -6.06
N LEU A 191 -17.27 4.87 -6.40
CA LEU A 191 -16.83 5.99 -7.22
C LEU A 191 -16.88 5.70 -8.72
N ILE A 192 -16.71 4.46 -9.17
CA ILE A 192 -16.81 4.12 -10.60
C ILE A 192 -18.09 4.69 -11.23
N PRO A 193 -19.31 4.38 -10.73
CA PRO A 193 -20.53 4.90 -11.34
C PRO A 193 -20.62 6.43 -11.28
N VAL A 194 -20.17 7.06 -10.19
CA VAL A 194 -20.14 8.54 -10.06
C VAL A 194 -19.33 9.18 -11.19
N PHE A 195 -18.12 8.66 -11.43
CA PHE A 195 -17.21 9.20 -12.45
C PHE A 195 -17.71 8.93 -13.86
N LEU A 196 -18.24 7.74 -14.14
CA LEU A 196 -18.82 7.42 -15.44
C LEU A 196 -20.05 8.29 -15.74
N MET A 197 -20.89 8.58 -14.74
CA MET A 197 -21.99 9.53 -14.90
C MET A 197 -21.51 10.97 -15.12
N ALA A 198 -20.38 11.36 -14.54
CA ALA A 198 -19.76 12.67 -14.80
C ALA A 198 -19.14 12.79 -16.22
N GLY A 199 -19.12 11.71 -17.00
CA GLY A 199 -18.62 11.68 -18.37
C GLY A 199 -17.19 11.15 -18.50
N TYR A 200 -16.58 10.72 -17.40
CA TYR A 200 -15.23 10.17 -17.40
C TYR A 200 -15.20 8.67 -17.71
N ASP A 201 -14.01 8.11 -17.78
CA ASP A 201 -13.75 6.68 -17.99
C ASP A 201 -13.21 5.99 -16.74
N THR A 202 -13.12 4.67 -16.79
CA THR A 202 -12.55 3.83 -15.72
C THR A 202 -11.07 4.13 -15.45
N MET A 203 -10.31 4.60 -16.44
CA MET A 203 -8.92 5.05 -16.25
C MET A 203 -8.84 6.29 -15.35
N THR A 204 -9.78 7.23 -15.51
CA THR A 204 -9.87 8.39 -14.61
C THR A 204 -10.17 7.97 -13.18
N VAL A 205 -10.99 6.94 -12.98
CA VAL A 205 -11.32 6.43 -11.64
C VAL A 205 -10.09 5.88 -10.93
N ILE A 206 -9.37 4.94 -11.56
CA ILE A 206 -8.14 4.40 -10.96
C ILE A 206 -7.07 5.47 -10.81
N GLY A 207 -6.96 6.39 -11.78
CA GLY A 207 -6.06 7.54 -11.69
C GLY A 207 -6.42 8.51 -10.56
N THR A 208 -7.68 8.60 -10.16
CA THR A 208 -8.09 9.43 -9.02
C THR A 208 -7.85 8.71 -7.69
N ILE A 209 -8.12 7.41 -7.63
CA ILE A 209 -8.05 6.63 -6.38
C ILE A 209 -6.61 6.17 -6.12
N PHE A 210 -6.10 5.28 -6.97
CA PHE A 210 -4.83 4.61 -6.73
C PHE A 210 -3.64 5.55 -6.78
N LEU A 211 -3.60 6.48 -7.75
CA LEU A 211 -2.49 7.41 -7.86
C LEU A 211 -2.45 8.39 -6.67
N ALA A 212 -3.60 8.88 -6.21
CA ALA A 212 -3.65 9.79 -5.07
C ALA A 212 -3.18 9.12 -3.78
N ASP A 213 -3.62 7.87 -3.57
CA ASP A 213 -3.18 7.05 -2.44
C ASP A 213 -1.68 6.73 -2.52
N SER A 214 -1.20 6.33 -3.70
CA SER A 214 0.21 6.02 -3.92
C SER A 214 1.10 7.24 -3.72
N ILE A 215 0.70 8.43 -4.20
CA ILE A 215 1.43 9.68 -3.94
C ILE A 215 1.41 10.02 -2.45
N GLY A 216 0.25 9.87 -1.79
CA GLY A 216 0.12 10.11 -0.35
C GLY A 216 1.03 9.19 0.48
N THR A 217 1.02 7.89 0.19
CA THR A 217 1.86 6.91 0.89
C THR A 217 3.35 7.06 0.55
N MET A 218 3.68 7.40 -0.70
CA MET A 218 5.04 7.72 -1.15
C MET A 218 5.62 8.91 -0.37
N ILE A 219 4.82 9.94 -0.15
CA ILE A 219 5.25 11.16 0.55
C ILE A 219 4.64 11.19 1.94
N SER A 220 4.84 10.09 2.65
CA SER A 220 4.28 9.87 3.97
C SER A 220 4.79 10.89 5.00
N THR A 221 3.87 11.71 5.50
CA THR A 221 4.14 12.71 6.54
C THR A 221 4.13 12.09 7.93
N ILE A 222 3.01 11.49 8.33
CA ILE A 222 2.78 10.96 9.69
C ILE A 222 2.22 9.53 9.67
N ASN A 223 2.40 8.79 8.58
CA ASN A 223 1.93 7.41 8.47
C ASN A 223 2.62 6.48 9.48
N PRO A 224 1.86 5.78 10.35
CA PRO A 224 2.41 4.87 11.35
C PRO A 224 3.09 3.64 10.73
N PHE A 225 2.69 3.25 9.52
CA PHE A 225 3.17 2.07 8.83
C PHE A 225 4.39 2.32 7.93
N SER A 226 4.85 3.57 7.81
CA SER A 226 6.04 3.92 7.05
C SER A 226 6.93 4.93 7.80
N THR A 227 6.61 6.22 7.77
CA THR A 227 7.50 7.27 8.31
C THR A 227 7.72 7.14 9.80
N ILE A 228 6.69 6.88 10.61
CA ILE A 228 6.85 6.81 12.06
C ILE A 228 7.67 5.58 12.44
N ILE A 229 7.32 4.39 11.94
CA ILE A 229 8.06 3.16 12.24
C ILE A 229 9.51 3.24 11.74
N ALA A 230 9.74 3.83 10.57
CA ALA A 230 11.09 4.06 10.05
C ALA A 230 11.89 5.05 10.91
N SER A 231 11.26 6.15 11.34
CA SER A 231 11.91 7.15 12.21
C SER A 231 12.28 6.56 13.56
N ASN A 232 11.38 5.79 14.17
CA ASN A 232 11.66 5.09 15.42
C ASN A 232 12.77 4.04 15.25
N ALA A 233 12.76 3.28 14.15
CA ALA A 233 13.81 2.30 13.86
C ALA A 233 15.17 2.94 13.51
N ALA A 234 15.17 4.17 13.03
CA ALA A 234 16.36 4.99 12.75
C ALA A 234 16.85 5.80 13.98
N GLY A 235 16.07 5.84 15.05
CA GLY A 235 16.37 6.60 16.26
C GLY A 235 16.27 8.11 16.08
N VAL A 236 15.35 8.59 15.24
CA VAL A 236 15.13 10.03 15.01
C VAL A 236 13.66 10.42 15.16
N ASN A 237 13.43 11.71 15.43
CA ASN A 237 12.08 12.24 15.50
C ASN A 237 11.53 12.52 14.09
N PHE A 238 10.38 11.91 13.76
CA PHE A 238 9.74 12.08 12.47
C PHE A 238 9.35 13.53 12.17
N SER A 239 9.14 14.36 13.20
CA SER A 239 8.71 15.75 13.06
C SER A 239 9.77 16.66 12.42
N HIS A 240 11.05 16.26 12.48
CA HIS A 240 12.17 17.07 12.00
C HIS A 240 12.06 17.40 10.50
N ALA A 241 11.82 16.39 9.66
CA ALA A 241 11.66 16.54 8.21
C ALA A 241 10.21 16.85 7.78
N LEU A 242 9.27 16.97 8.72
CA LEU A 242 7.85 17.14 8.43
C LEU A 242 7.54 18.37 7.55
N PRO A 243 8.13 19.56 7.75
CA PRO A 243 7.84 20.71 6.89
C PRO A 243 8.17 20.46 5.41
N LEU A 244 9.33 19.86 5.12
CA LEU A 244 9.72 19.55 3.75
C LEU A 244 8.80 18.48 3.14
N ARG A 245 8.44 17.45 3.91
CA ARG A 245 7.50 16.40 3.48
C ARG A 245 6.12 16.96 3.14
N ILE A 246 5.60 17.92 3.91
CA ILE A 246 4.31 18.58 3.62
C ILE A 246 4.38 19.36 2.30
N ILE A 247 5.47 20.10 2.07
CA ILE A 247 5.68 20.85 0.82
C ILE A 247 5.78 19.90 -0.38
N MET A 248 6.58 18.84 -0.23
CA MET A 248 6.73 17.81 -1.26
C MET A 248 5.38 17.14 -1.57
N TRP A 249 4.65 16.74 -0.53
CA TRP A 249 3.36 16.08 -0.65
C TRP A 249 2.37 16.96 -1.40
N ALA A 250 2.29 18.24 -1.04
CA ALA A 250 1.42 19.20 -1.73
C ALA A 250 1.79 19.33 -3.22
N ILE A 251 3.08 19.45 -3.55
CA ILE A 251 3.54 19.64 -4.94
C ILE A 251 3.25 18.41 -5.80
N CYS A 252 3.66 17.23 -5.37
CA CYS A 252 3.42 15.98 -6.11
C CYS A 252 1.92 15.68 -6.23
N THR A 253 1.15 15.92 -5.17
CA THR A 253 -0.31 15.76 -5.20
C THR A 253 -0.98 16.70 -6.20
N ILE A 254 -0.58 17.98 -6.23
CA ILE A 254 -1.09 18.96 -7.20
C ILE A 254 -0.73 18.54 -8.63
N ILE A 255 0.49 18.07 -8.86
CA ILE A 255 0.93 17.60 -10.18
C ILE A 255 0.13 16.37 -10.61
N GLY A 256 -0.06 15.41 -9.72
CA GLY A 256 -0.94 14.25 -9.94
C GLY A 256 -2.38 14.67 -10.26
N MET A 257 -2.94 15.63 -9.52
CA MET A 257 -4.28 16.17 -9.80
C MET A 257 -4.36 16.81 -11.18
N ILE A 258 -3.40 17.66 -11.54
CA ILE A 258 -3.35 18.29 -12.87
C ILE A 258 -3.27 17.21 -13.95
N TYR A 259 -2.44 16.19 -13.75
CA TYR A 259 -2.29 15.08 -14.69
C TYR A 259 -3.61 14.36 -14.97
N VAL A 260 -4.33 13.99 -13.90
CA VAL A 260 -5.61 13.29 -14.00
C VAL A 260 -6.69 14.20 -14.58
N VAL A 261 -6.80 15.45 -14.12
CA VAL A 261 -7.81 16.41 -14.63
C VAL A 261 -7.62 16.69 -16.11
N VAL A 262 -6.39 16.91 -16.58
CA VAL A 262 -6.10 17.15 -17.99
C VAL A 262 -6.50 15.95 -18.84
N TYR A 263 -6.17 14.74 -18.39
CA TYR A 263 -6.59 13.51 -19.06
C TYR A 263 -8.12 13.36 -19.08
N ALA A 264 -8.75 13.48 -17.92
CA ALA A 264 -10.16 13.26 -17.71
C ALA A 264 -11.02 14.24 -18.52
N GLU A 265 -10.66 15.52 -18.52
CA GLU A 265 -11.35 16.55 -19.31
C GLU A 265 -11.18 16.32 -20.82
N LYS A 266 -10.03 15.78 -21.25
CA LYS A 266 -9.84 15.38 -22.65
C LYS A 266 -10.79 14.24 -23.02
N VAL A 267 -10.86 13.18 -22.21
CA VAL A 267 -11.77 12.04 -22.44
C VAL A 267 -13.24 12.45 -22.37
N ARG A 268 -13.60 13.33 -21.44
CA ARG A 268 -14.98 13.82 -21.28
C ARG A 268 -15.47 14.57 -22.53
N LYS A 269 -14.59 15.32 -23.19
CA LYS A 269 -14.89 16.04 -24.44
C LYS A 269 -14.79 15.14 -25.67
N HIS A 270 -13.83 14.21 -25.65
CA HIS A 270 -13.45 13.32 -26.75
C HIS A 270 -13.25 11.89 -26.21
N PRO A 271 -14.31 11.07 -26.10
CA PRO A 271 -14.21 9.71 -25.56
C PRO A 271 -13.15 8.84 -26.26
N GLU A 272 -12.94 9.05 -27.56
CA GLU A 272 -11.92 8.40 -28.39
C GLU A 272 -10.48 8.65 -27.94
N ALA A 273 -10.24 9.68 -27.11
CA ALA A 273 -8.94 9.96 -26.52
C ALA A 273 -8.61 9.06 -25.32
N SER A 274 -9.55 8.25 -24.85
CA SER A 274 -9.36 7.33 -23.73
C SER A 274 -8.38 6.21 -24.06
N TYR A 275 -7.48 5.88 -23.11
CA TYR A 275 -6.63 4.69 -23.22
C TYR A 275 -7.42 3.38 -23.14
N VAL A 276 -8.67 3.45 -22.68
CA VAL A 276 -9.61 2.33 -22.51
C VAL A 276 -10.85 2.51 -23.40
N TYR A 277 -10.70 3.21 -24.53
CA TYR A 277 -11.81 3.47 -25.46
C TYR A 277 -12.48 2.18 -25.98
N ASP A 278 -11.70 1.11 -26.15
CA ASP A 278 -12.18 -0.20 -26.59
C ASP A 278 -13.19 -0.87 -25.63
N GLN A 279 -13.22 -0.45 -24.37
CA GLN A 279 -14.14 -0.94 -23.34
C GLN A 279 -15.07 0.16 -22.79
N TYR A 280 -15.04 1.37 -23.36
CA TYR A 280 -15.78 2.55 -22.85
C TYR A 280 -17.29 2.28 -22.70
N GLU A 281 -17.93 1.75 -23.75
CA GLU A 281 -19.36 1.43 -23.74
C GLU A 281 -19.70 0.20 -22.87
N SER A 282 -18.83 -0.80 -22.84
CA SER A 282 -19.04 -1.99 -21.99
C SER A 282 -18.94 -1.64 -20.52
N ASP A 283 -18.00 -0.76 -20.13
CA ASP A 283 -17.81 -0.32 -18.76
C ASP A 283 -19.03 0.48 -18.30
N ARG A 284 -19.56 1.38 -19.15
CA ARG A 284 -20.82 2.09 -18.86
C ARG A 284 -21.98 1.12 -18.62
N LYS A 285 -22.18 0.13 -19.49
CA LYS A 285 -23.27 -0.86 -19.32
C LYS A 285 -23.08 -1.74 -18.08
N LYS A 286 -21.84 -2.05 -17.72
CA LYS A 286 -21.51 -2.87 -16.56
C LYS A 286 -21.75 -2.13 -15.25
N PHE A 287 -21.33 -0.87 -15.17
CA PHE A 287 -21.29 -0.12 -13.92
C PHE A 287 -22.42 0.90 -13.74
N LEU A 288 -23.11 1.29 -14.82
CA LEU A 288 -24.31 2.12 -14.77
C LEU A 288 -25.52 1.21 -14.98
N THR A 289 -26.38 1.11 -13.97
CA THR A 289 -27.65 0.37 -14.05
C THR A 289 -28.80 1.34 -14.34
N ASP A 290 -29.95 0.84 -14.82
CA ASP A 290 -31.13 1.69 -15.08
C ASP A 290 -31.61 2.44 -13.82
N SER A 291 -31.35 1.88 -12.63
CA SER A 291 -31.61 2.51 -11.33
C SER A 291 -30.64 3.65 -11.01
N SER A 292 -29.45 3.72 -11.62
CA SER A 292 -28.50 4.84 -11.46
C SER A 292 -29.06 6.17 -11.99
N PHE A 293 -30.08 6.12 -12.84
CA PHE A 293 -30.73 7.31 -13.43
C PHE A 293 -32.04 7.71 -12.75
N LYS A 294 -32.55 6.93 -11.79
CA LYS A 294 -33.78 7.28 -11.07
C LYS A 294 -33.48 8.31 -9.99
N GLU A 295 -34.06 9.50 -10.11
CA GLU A 295 -34.00 10.53 -9.07
C GLU A 295 -34.77 10.07 -7.83
N THR A 296 -34.06 9.55 -6.83
CA THR A 296 -34.63 9.23 -5.52
C THR A 296 -34.12 10.21 -4.46
N LYS A 297 -35.05 10.80 -3.70
CA LYS A 297 -34.67 11.54 -2.48
C LYS A 297 -34.12 10.54 -1.47
N PHE A 298 -33.04 10.91 -0.79
CA PHE A 298 -32.48 10.13 0.31
C PHE A 298 -33.54 9.85 1.37
N THR A 299 -33.80 8.56 1.63
CA THR A 299 -34.62 8.15 2.77
C THR A 299 -33.86 8.37 4.08
N TRP A 300 -34.58 8.44 5.20
CA TRP A 300 -33.93 8.53 6.51
C TRP A 300 -33.03 7.32 6.79
N GLN A 301 -33.46 6.10 6.40
CA GLN A 301 -32.66 4.88 6.52
C GLN A 301 -31.36 4.96 5.72
N GLN A 302 -31.41 5.43 4.47
CA GLN A 302 -30.22 5.60 3.64
C GLN A 302 -29.23 6.61 4.23
N LYS A 303 -29.73 7.73 4.79
CA LYS A 303 -28.89 8.69 5.51
C LYS A 303 -28.25 8.07 6.74
N LEU A 304 -29.01 7.32 7.53
CA LEU A 304 -28.52 6.69 8.75
C LEU A 304 -27.46 5.62 8.44
N THR A 305 -27.70 4.75 7.45
CA THR A 305 -26.72 3.78 6.95
C THR A 305 -25.43 4.45 6.47
N LEU A 306 -25.52 5.52 5.67
CA LEU A 306 -24.33 6.26 5.23
C LEU A 306 -23.60 6.94 6.39
N SER A 307 -24.33 7.52 7.34
CA SER A 307 -23.73 8.15 8.52
C SER A 307 -22.98 7.13 9.37
N ILE A 308 -23.56 5.95 9.63
CA ILE A 308 -22.89 4.87 10.37
C ILE A 308 -21.60 4.46 9.66
N PHE A 309 -21.67 4.26 8.34
CA PHE A 309 -20.49 3.91 7.55
C PHE A 309 -19.41 5.00 7.57
N ALA A 310 -19.78 6.27 7.44
CA ALA A 310 -18.86 7.40 7.50
C ALA A 310 -18.22 7.57 8.91
N ILE A 311 -19.01 7.38 9.97
CA ILE A 311 -18.53 7.42 11.35
C ILE A 311 -17.51 6.29 11.60
N ALA A 312 -17.72 5.09 11.05
CA ALA A 312 -16.77 3.99 11.14
C ALA A 312 -15.38 4.38 10.58
N PHE A 313 -15.34 5.08 9.44
CA PHE A 313 -14.07 5.62 8.90
C PHE A 313 -13.43 6.66 9.83
N ILE A 314 -14.21 7.57 10.42
CA ILE A 314 -13.67 8.58 11.34
C ILE A 314 -13.06 7.92 12.58
N ILE A 315 -13.77 6.96 13.16
CA ILE A 315 -13.30 6.19 14.33
C ILE A 315 -12.04 5.39 13.98
N MET A 316 -12.01 4.75 12.79
CA MET A 316 -10.83 4.05 12.29
C MET A 316 -9.62 4.99 12.20
N ILE A 317 -9.76 6.16 11.56
CA ILE A 317 -8.67 7.13 11.42
C ILE A 317 -8.12 7.54 12.80
N TRP A 318 -9.02 7.87 13.73
CA TRP A 318 -8.64 8.21 15.10
C TRP A 318 -7.91 7.04 15.80
N GLY A 319 -8.41 5.82 15.66
CA GLY A 319 -7.85 4.64 16.29
C GLY A 319 -6.46 4.28 15.78
N VAL A 320 -6.25 4.32 14.47
CA VAL A 320 -4.93 4.08 13.86
C VAL A 320 -3.93 5.16 14.29
N GLN A 321 -4.35 6.43 14.33
CA GLN A 321 -3.47 7.55 14.67
C GLN A 321 -3.13 7.65 16.16
N SER A 322 -4.08 7.33 17.04
CA SER A 322 -3.96 7.63 18.48
C SER A 322 -3.93 6.40 19.39
N GLN A 323 -4.50 5.27 18.97
CA GLN A 323 -4.64 4.06 19.79
C GLN A 323 -3.74 2.90 19.33
N GLY A 324 -2.95 3.10 18.26
CA GLY A 324 -2.09 2.06 17.70
C GLY A 324 -2.86 0.88 17.09
N TRP A 325 -4.12 1.10 16.69
CA TRP A 325 -4.96 0.05 16.12
C TRP A 325 -4.40 -0.48 14.81
N TYR A 326 -4.57 -1.79 14.62
CA TYR A 326 -4.19 -2.49 13.40
C TYR A 326 -5.44 -3.13 12.76
N PHE A 327 -5.24 -4.01 11.77
CA PHE A 327 -6.34 -4.55 10.96
C PHE A 327 -7.43 -5.26 11.78
N THR A 328 -7.09 -5.90 12.89
CA THR A 328 -8.05 -6.59 13.75
C THR A 328 -9.02 -5.62 14.42
N GLU A 329 -8.52 -4.58 15.07
CA GLU A 329 -9.36 -3.57 15.72
C GLU A 329 -10.21 -2.82 14.68
N ILE A 330 -9.61 -2.51 13.52
CA ILE A 330 -10.34 -1.88 12.41
C ILE A 330 -11.48 -2.77 11.91
N SER A 331 -11.23 -4.08 11.77
CA SER A 331 -12.25 -5.07 11.39
C SER A 331 -13.41 -5.09 12.38
N VAL A 332 -13.13 -4.98 13.68
CA VAL A 332 -14.16 -4.95 14.73
C VAL A 332 -15.06 -3.71 14.57
N ILE A 333 -14.51 -2.54 14.26
CA ILE A 333 -15.30 -1.31 14.04
C ILE A 333 -16.24 -1.49 12.86
N PHE A 334 -15.73 -1.98 11.72
CA PHE A 334 -16.57 -2.17 10.53
C PHE A 334 -17.59 -3.29 10.72
N LEU A 335 -17.25 -4.35 11.44
CA LEU A 335 -18.21 -5.39 11.80
C LEU A 335 -19.33 -4.82 12.68
N ALA A 336 -18.99 -4.03 13.70
CA ALA A 336 -19.97 -3.34 14.53
C ALA A 336 -20.83 -2.37 13.71
N ALA A 337 -20.23 -1.62 12.78
CA ALA A 337 -20.95 -0.78 11.83
C ALA A 337 -21.89 -1.60 10.94
N GLY A 338 -21.47 -2.78 10.48
CA GLY A 338 -22.29 -3.75 9.76
C GLY A 338 -23.53 -4.17 10.55
N TYR A 339 -23.38 -4.50 11.84
CA TYR A 339 -24.50 -4.82 12.72
C TYR A 339 -25.43 -3.64 12.94
N LEU A 340 -24.90 -2.43 13.15
CA LEU A 340 -25.73 -1.23 13.28
C LEU A 340 -26.49 -0.94 11.97
N MET A 341 -25.83 -1.06 10.82
CA MET A 341 -26.48 -0.89 9.52
C MET A 341 -27.55 -1.97 9.28
N ALA A 342 -27.34 -3.21 9.74
CA ALA A 342 -28.35 -4.26 9.67
C ALA A 342 -29.66 -3.82 10.34
N LEU A 343 -29.57 -3.25 11.55
CA LEU A 343 -30.72 -2.77 12.32
C LEU A 343 -31.41 -1.56 11.69
N PHE A 344 -30.64 -0.65 11.11
CA PHE A 344 -31.14 0.66 10.67
C PHE A 344 -31.36 0.80 9.15
N SER A 345 -30.95 -0.19 8.35
CA SER A 345 -31.07 -0.14 6.89
C SER A 345 -32.51 -0.15 6.38
N GLY A 346 -33.47 -0.61 7.20
CA GLY A 346 -34.86 -0.80 6.76
C GLY A 346 -35.04 -1.98 5.79
N MET A 347 -34.02 -2.84 5.66
CA MET A 347 -34.08 -4.10 4.92
C MET A 347 -34.37 -5.25 5.87
N ASP A 348 -34.97 -6.34 5.35
CA ASP A 348 -35.13 -7.59 6.08
C ASP A 348 -33.78 -8.27 6.36
N GLU A 349 -33.71 -9.09 7.41
CA GLU A 349 -32.48 -9.76 7.85
C GLU A 349 -31.83 -10.57 6.71
N HIS A 350 -32.61 -11.39 5.99
CA HIS A 350 -32.10 -12.21 4.90
C HIS A 350 -31.47 -11.37 3.79
N LYS A 351 -32.09 -10.24 3.45
CA LYS A 351 -31.56 -9.29 2.48
C LYS A 351 -30.30 -8.60 2.98
N VAL A 352 -30.22 -8.22 4.26
CA VAL A 352 -29.00 -7.65 4.85
C VAL A 352 -27.85 -8.66 4.81
N VAL A 353 -28.08 -9.89 5.28
CA VAL A 353 -27.06 -10.93 5.31
C VAL A 353 -26.61 -11.28 3.89
N GLY A 354 -27.56 -11.43 2.97
CA GLY A 354 -27.26 -11.65 1.55
C GLY A 354 -26.45 -10.50 0.94
N ALA A 355 -26.81 -9.24 1.26
CA ALA A 355 -26.07 -8.07 0.83
C ALA A 355 -24.63 -8.06 1.36
N PHE A 356 -24.44 -8.40 2.64
CA PHE A 356 -23.13 -8.49 3.26
C PHE A 356 -22.26 -9.59 2.63
N VAL A 357 -22.81 -10.80 2.46
CA VAL A 357 -22.07 -11.91 1.85
C VAL A 357 -21.71 -11.61 0.39
N ASN A 358 -22.63 -11.05 -0.39
CA ASN A 358 -22.35 -10.68 -1.78
C ASN A 358 -21.27 -9.59 -1.88
N GLY A 359 -21.34 -8.56 -1.02
CA GLY A 359 -20.33 -7.50 -0.99
C GLY A 359 -18.95 -8.00 -0.57
N ALA A 360 -18.88 -8.93 0.39
CA ALA A 360 -17.63 -9.62 0.73
C ALA A 360 -17.12 -10.47 -0.44
N GLY A 361 -18.03 -11.17 -1.14
CA GLY A 361 -17.74 -11.96 -2.32
C GLY A 361 -17.12 -11.16 -3.47
N ASP A 362 -17.58 -9.92 -3.68
CA ASP A 362 -17.03 -9.01 -4.69
C ASP A 362 -15.55 -8.64 -4.42
N LEU A 363 -15.11 -8.68 -3.15
CA LEU A 363 -13.72 -8.42 -2.76
C LEU A 363 -12.87 -9.67 -2.53
N LEU A 364 -13.44 -10.88 -2.67
CA LEU A 364 -12.71 -12.13 -2.43
C LEU A 364 -11.48 -12.29 -3.36
N GLY A 365 -11.62 -11.92 -4.63
CA GLY A 365 -10.51 -11.96 -5.59
C GLY A 365 -9.37 -11.01 -5.20
N VAL A 366 -9.70 -9.83 -4.67
CA VAL A 366 -8.73 -8.89 -4.11
C VAL A 366 -8.07 -9.54 -2.89
N ALA A 367 -8.84 -9.98 -1.90
CA ALA A 367 -8.30 -10.57 -0.68
C ALA A 367 -7.32 -11.74 -0.93
N LEU A 368 -7.67 -12.67 -1.83
CA LEU A 368 -6.78 -13.79 -2.20
C LEU A 368 -5.51 -13.32 -2.92
N THR A 369 -5.60 -12.30 -3.77
CA THR A 369 -4.45 -11.74 -4.46
C THR A 369 -3.45 -11.11 -3.48
N ILE A 370 -3.93 -10.50 -2.37
CA ILE A 370 -3.07 -9.97 -1.28
C ILE A 370 -2.26 -11.10 -0.66
N GLY A 371 -2.93 -12.20 -0.31
CA GLY A 371 -2.28 -13.37 0.29
C GLY A 371 -1.23 -14.02 -0.62
N ILE A 372 -1.51 -14.13 -1.93
CA ILE A 372 -0.54 -14.67 -2.90
C ILE A 372 0.65 -13.71 -3.07
N ALA A 373 0.41 -12.40 -3.12
CA ALA A 373 1.48 -11.40 -3.19
C ALA A 373 2.44 -11.51 -2.00
N ARG A 374 1.93 -11.77 -0.79
CA ARG A 374 2.74 -12.01 0.42
C ARG A 374 3.70 -13.20 0.27
N GLY A 375 3.34 -14.19 -0.55
CA GLY A 375 4.20 -15.33 -0.88
C GLY A 375 5.56 -14.94 -1.47
N VAL A 376 5.64 -13.82 -2.21
CA VAL A 376 6.92 -13.30 -2.73
C VAL A 376 7.88 -12.95 -1.61
N SER A 377 7.41 -12.19 -0.62
CA SER A 377 8.23 -11.82 0.54
C SER A 377 8.61 -13.04 1.37
N ILE A 378 7.70 -14.01 1.53
CA ILE A 378 7.96 -15.26 2.26
C ILE A 378 9.11 -16.06 1.62
N ILE A 379 9.16 -16.14 0.27
CA ILE A 379 10.28 -16.82 -0.42
C ILE A 379 11.61 -16.11 -0.15
N MET A 380 11.61 -14.78 -0.18
CA MET A 380 12.83 -14.02 0.11
C MET A 380 13.30 -14.16 1.56
N GLU A 381 12.36 -14.11 2.51
CA GLU A 381 12.61 -14.31 3.93
C GLU A 381 13.17 -15.74 4.17
N ASN A 382 12.51 -16.77 3.65
CA ASN A 382 12.95 -18.17 3.80
C ASN A 382 14.29 -18.48 3.11
N SER A 383 14.62 -17.75 2.04
CA SER A 383 15.90 -17.92 1.32
C SER A 383 17.05 -17.12 1.95
N HIS A 384 16.75 -16.25 2.92
CA HIS A 384 17.73 -15.37 3.58
C HIS A 384 18.48 -14.50 2.55
N THR A 385 17.77 -14.01 1.54
CA THR A 385 18.35 -13.22 0.45
C THR A 385 18.18 -11.73 0.64
N SER A 386 17.11 -11.29 1.31
CA SER A 386 16.84 -9.88 1.63
C SER A 386 18.02 -9.21 2.32
N ASP A 387 18.58 -9.85 3.36
CA ASP A 387 19.71 -9.37 4.15
C ASP A 387 21.00 -9.31 3.33
N THR A 388 21.21 -10.29 2.45
CA THR A 388 22.36 -10.32 1.55
C THR A 388 22.33 -9.16 0.56
N ILE A 389 21.15 -8.88 0.00
CA ILE A 389 20.96 -7.74 -0.92
C ILE A 389 21.16 -6.42 -0.14
N MET A 390 20.61 -6.32 1.07
CA MET A 390 20.79 -5.15 1.94
C MET A 390 22.27 -4.88 2.24
N ASN A 391 23.01 -5.92 2.65
CA ASN A 391 24.44 -5.84 2.95
C ASN A 391 25.28 -5.51 1.71
N PHE A 392 24.90 -6.00 0.53
CA PHE A 392 25.55 -5.63 -0.71
C PHE A 392 25.40 -4.13 -0.96
N PHE A 393 24.17 -3.60 -0.92
CA PHE A 393 23.94 -2.18 -1.19
C PHE A 393 24.54 -1.27 -0.12
N SER A 394 24.48 -1.64 1.17
CA SER A 394 25.05 -0.83 2.25
C SER A 394 26.55 -0.61 2.07
N LYS A 395 27.28 -1.62 1.60
CA LYS A 395 28.71 -1.51 1.27
C LYS A 395 28.98 -0.62 0.06
N GLN A 396 28.13 -0.67 -0.95
CA GLN A 396 28.32 0.08 -2.20
C GLN A 396 28.02 1.57 -2.06
N ILE A 397 27.10 1.93 -1.16
CA ILE A 397 26.75 3.33 -0.91
C ILE A 397 27.62 3.99 0.17
N SER A 398 28.29 3.19 1.01
CA SER A 398 29.15 3.72 2.08
C SER A 398 30.33 4.52 1.52
N GLY A 399 30.53 5.74 2.04
CA GLY A 399 31.64 6.62 1.65
C GLY A 399 31.40 7.44 0.37
N LEU A 400 30.22 7.36 -0.23
CA LEU A 400 29.85 8.22 -1.37
C LEU A 400 29.57 9.66 -0.93
N PRO A 401 29.74 10.66 -1.83
CA PRO A 401 29.33 12.03 -1.56
C PRO A 401 27.83 12.13 -1.20
N PRO A 402 27.42 13.02 -0.28
CA PRO A 402 26.05 13.16 0.21
C PRO A 402 24.92 13.06 -0.84
N LEU A 403 25.04 13.82 -1.93
CA LEU A 403 24.03 13.85 -2.99
C LEU A 403 23.94 12.53 -3.77
N ILE A 404 25.09 11.92 -4.07
CA ILE A 404 25.14 10.65 -4.79
C ILE A 404 24.64 9.53 -3.88
N PHE A 405 25.04 9.55 -2.60
CA PHE A 405 24.56 8.62 -1.58
C PHE A 405 23.04 8.59 -1.54
N ILE A 406 22.38 9.76 -1.42
CA ILE A 406 20.94 9.80 -1.22
C ILE A 406 20.15 9.38 -2.46
N TRP A 407 20.62 9.76 -3.65
CA TRP A 407 20.00 9.35 -4.92
C TRP A 407 20.17 7.85 -5.18
N LEU A 408 21.35 7.29 -4.91
CA LEU A 408 21.54 5.85 -5.04
C LEU A 408 20.75 5.08 -3.99
N LEU A 409 20.65 5.60 -2.76
CA LEU A 409 19.82 4.98 -1.73
C LEU A 409 18.34 4.93 -2.12
N PHE A 410 17.82 6.00 -2.73
CA PHE A 410 16.47 6.01 -3.32
C PHE A 410 16.30 4.91 -4.39
N LEU A 411 17.28 4.75 -5.29
CA LEU A 411 17.26 3.66 -6.29
C LEU A 411 17.33 2.27 -5.65
N VAL A 412 18.12 2.12 -4.57
CA VAL A 412 18.18 0.88 -3.80
C VAL A 412 16.80 0.53 -3.23
N TYR A 413 16.08 1.51 -2.68
CA TYR A 413 14.73 1.30 -2.16
C TYR A 413 13.68 1.05 -3.26
N ILE A 414 13.86 1.56 -4.48
CA ILE A 414 13.06 1.15 -5.64
C ILE A 414 13.26 -0.35 -5.92
N VAL A 415 14.52 -0.80 -5.97
CA VAL A 415 14.85 -2.20 -6.25
C VAL A 415 14.36 -3.13 -5.13
N LEU A 416 14.63 -2.78 -3.88
CA LEU A 416 14.17 -3.55 -2.73
C LEU A 416 12.65 -3.54 -2.64
N GLY A 417 12.03 -2.38 -2.82
CA GLY A 417 10.58 -2.21 -2.80
C GLY A 417 9.89 -3.10 -3.82
N PHE A 418 10.42 -3.24 -5.04
CA PHE A 418 9.86 -4.13 -6.07
C PHE A 418 9.61 -5.55 -5.55
N PHE A 419 10.50 -6.08 -4.70
CA PHE A 419 10.37 -7.41 -4.12
C PHE A 419 9.73 -7.43 -2.72
N ILE A 420 10.00 -6.40 -1.91
CA ILE A 420 9.53 -6.24 -0.53
C ILE A 420 8.56 -5.04 -0.50
N GLN A 421 7.30 -5.29 -0.84
CA GLN A 421 6.27 -4.25 -0.87
C GLN A 421 5.72 -3.86 0.52
N SER A 422 6.11 -4.56 1.58
CA SER A 422 5.71 -4.20 2.95
C SER A 422 6.51 -3.02 3.48
N SER A 423 5.87 -1.86 3.64
CA SER A 423 6.50 -0.65 4.17
C SER A 423 7.06 -0.87 5.57
N SER A 424 6.19 -1.27 6.50
CA SER A 424 6.62 -1.53 7.88
C SER A 424 7.69 -2.64 7.98
N GLY A 425 7.63 -3.67 7.13
CA GLY A 425 8.65 -4.72 7.08
C GLY A 425 10.01 -4.20 6.61
N LEU A 426 10.03 -3.47 5.49
CA LEU A 426 11.25 -2.93 4.92
C LEU A 426 11.88 -1.84 5.81
N ALA A 427 11.06 -1.04 6.49
CA ALA A 427 11.54 -0.06 7.46
C ALA A 427 12.33 -0.71 8.61
N VAL A 428 11.73 -1.66 9.32
CA VAL A 428 12.36 -2.28 10.50
C VAL A 428 13.59 -3.12 10.13
N LEU A 429 13.59 -3.70 8.92
CA LEU A 429 14.74 -4.42 8.39
C LEU A 429 15.90 -3.49 8.01
N SER A 430 15.61 -2.38 7.34
CA SER A 430 16.64 -1.55 6.69
C SER A 430 17.17 -0.41 7.56
N MET A 431 16.32 0.24 8.36
CA MET A 431 16.69 1.45 9.10
C MET A 431 17.86 1.26 10.07
N PRO A 432 17.95 0.16 10.85
CA PRO A 432 19.09 -0.07 11.73
C PRO A 432 20.43 -0.14 10.97
N ILE A 433 20.40 -0.55 9.70
CA ILE A 433 21.59 -0.73 8.87
C ILE A 433 21.89 0.54 8.07
N MET A 434 20.88 1.11 7.41
CA MET A 434 21.03 2.21 6.46
C MET A 434 21.06 3.58 7.14
N ALA A 435 20.30 3.80 8.22
CA ALA A 435 20.26 5.09 8.89
C ALA A 435 21.61 5.48 9.51
N PRO A 436 22.37 4.57 10.16
CA PRO A 436 23.71 4.92 10.66
C PRO A 436 24.71 5.31 9.56
N LEU A 437 24.51 4.89 8.30
CA LEU A 437 25.37 5.31 7.20
C LEU A 437 25.26 6.80 6.91
N ALA A 438 24.10 7.42 7.21
CA ALA A 438 23.92 8.87 7.10
C ALA A 438 25.01 9.63 7.89
N ASN A 439 25.31 9.15 9.10
CA ASN A 439 26.35 9.73 9.96
C ASN A 439 27.75 9.58 9.34
N VAL A 440 28.00 8.53 8.56
CA VAL A 440 29.29 8.27 7.90
C VAL A 440 29.49 9.20 6.70
N VAL A 441 28.43 9.46 5.92
CA VAL A 441 28.48 10.39 4.78
C VAL A 441 28.20 11.85 5.16
N GLY A 442 27.86 12.13 6.42
CA GLY A 442 27.67 13.48 6.95
C GLY A 442 26.32 14.12 6.61
N ILE A 443 25.24 13.34 6.59
CA ILE A 443 23.87 13.83 6.37
C ILE A 443 22.94 13.41 7.52
N ASP A 444 21.79 14.06 7.65
CA ASP A 444 20.80 13.68 8.65
C ASP A 444 20.12 12.34 8.31
N ARG A 445 19.79 11.56 9.35
CA ARG A 445 19.12 10.27 9.18
C ARG A 445 17.71 10.42 8.60
N SER A 446 17.08 11.59 8.73
CA SER A 446 15.78 11.86 8.11
C SER A 446 15.84 11.80 6.59
N SER A 447 17.00 12.11 5.98
CA SER A 447 17.17 11.94 4.53
C SER A 447 17.07 10.47 4.14
N VAL A 448 17.66 9.55 4.92
CA VAL A 448 17.54 8.10 4.68
C VAL A 448 16.09 7.64 4.72
N ILE A 449 15.29 8.18 5.64
CA ILE A 449 13.85 7.89 5.74
C ILE A 449 13.10 8.43 4.52
N ASP A 450 13.45 9.62 4.04
CA ASP A 450 12.86 10.18 2.82
C ASP A 450 13.21 9.33 1.60
N ALA A 451 14.48 8.92 1.43
CA ALA A 451 14.89 8.04 0.33
C ALA A 451 14.16 6.68 0.36
N TYR A 452 13.91 6.15 1.56
CA TYR A 452 13.11 4.95 1.78
C TYR A 452 11.65 5.13 1.35
N ASN A 453 10.96 6.14 1.90
CA ASN A 453 9.55 6.38 1.60
C ASN A 453 9.34 6.64 0.11
N LEU A 454 10.18 7.51 -0.47
CA LEU A 454 10.10 7.86 -1.87
C LEU A 454 10.43 6.67 -2.76
N GLY A 455 11.50 5.92 -2.46
CA GLY A 455 11.89 4.78 -3.29
C GLY A 455 10.83 3.69 -3.30
N GLN A 456 10.32 3.34 -2.14
CA GLN A 456 9.30 2.31 -2.01
C GLN A 456 7.94 2.77 -2.57
N GLY A 457 7.50 3.99 -2.26
CA GLY A 457 6.24 4.51 -2.77
C GLY A 457 6.28 4.81 -4.27
N PHE A 458 7.44 5.17 -4.83
CA PHE A 458 7.60 5.34 -6.26
C PHE A 458 7.40 4.02 -7.00
N ILE A 459 8.05 2.95 -6.55
CA ILE A 459 7.94 1.66 -7.22
C ILE A 459 6.55 1.04 -7.05
N SER A 460 5.82 1.32 -5.96
CA SER A 460 4.46 0.80 -5.73
C SER A 460 3.45 1.21 -6.82
N LEU A 461 3.69 2.35 -7.50
CA LEU A 461 2.88 2.82 -8.63
C LEU A 461 2.83 1.83 -9.82
N ILE A 462 3.83 0.97 -9.93
CA ILE A 462 3.98 0.01 -11.05
C ILE A 462 4.35 -1.40 -10.62
N ALA A 463 4.74 -1.63 -9.36
CA ALA A 463 5.14 -2.93 -8.87
C ALA A 463 3.97 -3.92 -8.95
N PRO A 464 4.11 -5.04 -9.69
CA PRO A 464 3.05 -6.05 -9.78
C PRO A 464 2.68 -6.70 -8.45
N THR A 465 3.59 -6.69 -7.49
CA THR A 465 3.43 -7.20 -6.13
C THR A 465 2.72 -6.22 -5.20
N GLY A 466 2.54 -4.96 -5.64
CA GLY A 466 1.80 -3.93 -4.92
C GLY A 466 0.30 -3.90 -5.27
N LEU A 467 -0.41 -2.91 -4.75
CA LEU A 467 -1.87 -2.83 -4.86
C LEU A 467 -2.38 -2.43 -6.26
N ILE A 468 -1.50 -2.01 -7.18
CA ILE A 468 -1.89 -1.55 -8.51
C ILE A 468 -2.70 -2.60 -9.29
N LEU A 469 -2.28 -3.87 -9.29
CA LEU A 469 -2.98 -4.92 -10.01
C LEU A 469 -4.38 -5.19 -9.46
N MET A 470 -4.58 -4.91 -8.18
CA MET A 470 -5.86 -5.08 -7.48
C MET A 470 -6.81 -3.96 -7.85
N GLY A 471 -6.33 -2.71 -7.81
CA GLY A 471 -7.08 -1.56 -8.30
C GLY A 471 -7.47 -1.73 -9.76
N LEU A 472 -6.54 -2.21 -10.60
CA LEU A 472 -6.78 -2.52 -12.01
C LEU A 472 -7.84 -3.59 -12.24
N MET A 473 -7.89 -4.63 -11.39
CA MET A 473 -8.97 -5.62 -11.44
C MET A 473 -10.34 -5.02 -11.14
N MET A 474 -10.43 -4.10 -10.17
CA MET A 474 -11.69 -3.45 -9.80
C MET A 474 -12.28 -2.61 -10.95
N VAL A 475 -11.42 -1.98 -11.74
CA VAL A 475 -11.83 -1.18 -12.92
C VAL A 475 -11.80 -1.95 -14.24
N GLY A 476 -11.31 -3.19 -14.25
CA GLY A 476 -11.21 -4.03 -15.45
C GLY A 476 -10.21 -3.49 -16.48
N ILE A 477 -9.07 -2.96 -16.05
CA ILE A 477 -8.04 -2.38 -16.94
C ILE A 477 -6.79 -3.26 -16.92
N ASP A 478 -6.23 -3.53 -18.10
CA ASP A 478 -4.96 -4.24 -18.23
C ASP A 478 -3.77 -3.34 -17.82
N PHE A 479 -2.76 -3.93 -17.17
CA PHE A 479 -1.57 -3.21 -16.68
C PHE A 479 -0.80 -2.47 -17.78
N ASN A 480 -0.77 -2.97 -19.01
CA ASN A 480 -0.11 -2.28 -20.13
C ASN A 480 -0.75 -0.92 -20.44
N LYS A 481 -2.08 -0.80 -20.33
CA LYS A 481 -2.81 0.46 -20.52
C LYS A 481 -2.50 1.42 -19.38
N TRP A 482 -2.47 0.92 -18.14
CA TRP A 482 -2.04 1.69 -16.97
C TRP A 482 -0.64 2.25 -17.15
N PHE A 483 0.34 1.39 -17.42
CA PHE A 483 1.73 1.82 -17.58
C PHE A 483 1.88 2.86 -18.69
N LYS A 484 1.24 2.63 -19.84
CA LYS A 484 1.25 3.59 -20.95
C LYS A 484 0.65 4.94 -20.57
N TRP A 485 -0.42 4.92 -19.75
CA TRP A 485 -1.06 6.14 -19.24
C TRP A 485 -0.21 6.82 -18.18
N CYS A 486 0.38 6.12 -17.21
CA CYS A 486 1.09 6.77 -16.09
C CYS A 486 2.56 7.10 -16.37
N TRP A 487 3.19 6.56 -17.43
CA TRP A 487 4.65 6.66 -17.64
C TRP A 487 5.20 8.09 -17.59
N LYS A 488 4.50 9.07 -18.17
CA LYS A 488 4.93 10.47 -18.17
C LYS A 488 4.96 11.04 -16.76
N LEU A 489 3.95 10.69 -15.96
CA LEU A 489 3.88 11.09 -14.57
C LEU A 489 4.98 10.41 -13.75
N LEU A 490 5.29 9.13 -14.00
CA LEU A 490 6.41 8.45 -13.34
C LEU A 490 7.73 9.19 -13.55
N VAL A 491 8.01 9.69 -14.76
CA VAL A 491 9.23 10.48 -15.01
C VAL A 491 9.22 11.78 -14.21
N ILE A 492 8.07 12.47 -14.17
CA ILE A 492 7.93 13.74 -13.41
C ILE A 492 8.15 13.48 -11.92
N GLU A 493 7.46 12.50 -11.34
CA GLU A 493 7.59 12.14 -9.92
C GLU A 493 9.00 11.65 -9.58
N PHE A 494 9.65 10.89 -10.46
CA PHE A 494 11.03 10.45 -10.27
C PHE A 494 11.99 11.65 -10.16
N ILE A 495 11.86 12.64 -11.06
CA ILE A 495 12.68 13.85 -11.02
C ILE A 495 12.39 14.66 -9.76
N LEU A 496 11.12 14.81 -9.37
CA LEU A 496 10.74 15.49 -8.13
C LEU A 496 11.34 14.80 -6.90
N CYS A 497 11.30 13.47 -6.83
CA CYS A 497 11.93 12.71 -5.76
C CYS A 497 13.42 13.04 -5.65
N LEU A 498 14.16 13.03 -6.77
CA LEU A 498 15.59 13.37 -6.77
C LEU A 498 15.84 14.82 -6.33
N VAL A 499 15.03 15.77 -6.78
CA VAL A 499 15.13 17.19 -6.40
C VAL A 499 14.87 17.35 -4.90
N PHE A 500 13.80 16.77 -4.37
CA PHE A 500 13.46 16.89 -2.95
C PHE A 500 14.47 16.20 -2.04
N LEU A 501 15.02 15.06 -2.45
CA LEU A 501 16.13 14.42 -1.73
C LEU A 501 17.37 15.31 -1.70
N GLY A 502 17.69 16.00 -2.80
CA GLY A 502 18.78 16.96 -2.85
C GLY A 502 18.52 18.19 -1.97
N LEU A 503 17.29 18.72 -1.97
CA LEU A 503 16.87 19.82 -1.10
C LEU A 503 16.91 19.44 0.38
N GLY A 504 16.56 18.19 0.72
CA GLY A 504 16.62 17.66 2.09
C GLY A 504 18.00 17.87 2.71
N LEU A 505 19.07 17.62 1.96
CA LEU A 505 20.46 17.80 2.41
C LEU A 505 20.83 19.25 2.77
N LEU A 506 20.05 20.24 2.33
CA LEU A 506 20.26 21.66 2.61
C LEU A 506 19.37 22.18 3.74
N VAL A 507 18.24 21.50 3.98
CA VAL A 507 17.22 21.96 4.93
C VAL A 507 17.51 21.46 6.33
N TYR A 508 17.98 20.22 6.47
CA TYR A 508 18.14 19.58 7.77
C TYR A 508 19.40 18.72 7.88
#